data_AF-A0A7V9I2C2-F1
#
_entry.id   AF-A0A7V9I2C2-F1
#
_cell.length_a   1.000
_cell.length_b   1.000
_cell.length_c   1.000
_cell.angle_alpha   90.00
_cell.angle_beta   90.00
_cell.angle_gamma   90.00
#
_symmetry.space_group_name_H-M   'P 1'
#
loop_
_entity.id
_entity.type
_entity.pdbx_description
1 polymer ?
#
loop_
_entity_poly.entity_id
_entity_poly.type
_entity_poly.pdbx_seq_one_letter_code
_entity_poly.pdbx_strand_id
1 'polypeptide(L)'
;MKSRRSALDGWSPEQVALGRAWAATWRDAGPRLEAIRRQELRDLDACAAISLLCGTADYHQPPRVPAATSGLIEQQRLFAKLRRP
;
A
#
# COMPACT_ATOMS: atom_id res chain seq x y z
N MET A 1 38.72 -5.87 -12.66
CA MET A 1 37.34 -5.73 -12.13
C MET A 1 37.44 -5.05 -10.76
N LYS A 2 37.05 -3.78 -10.60
CA LYS A 2 37.17 -3.11 -9.29
C LYS A 2 36.15 -3.73 -8.33
N SER A 3 36.63 -4.39 -7.27
CA SER A 3 35.78 -4.91 -6.19
C SER A 3 34.96 -3.76 -5.62
N ARG A 4 33.62 -3.84 -5.69
CA ARG A 4 32.75 -2.87 -5.02
C ARG A 4 32.86 -3.13 -3.53
N ARG A 5 33.38 -2.13 -2.81
CA ARG A 5 33.30 -2.06 -1.36
C ARG A 5 31.87 -2.28 -0.88
N SER A 6 31.71 -3.00 0.24
CA SER A 6 30.39 -3.17 0.84
C SER A 6 29.88 -1.81 1.30
N ALA A 7 28.57 -1.59 1.17
CA ALA A 7 27.92 -0.42 1.76
C ALA A 7 28.08 -0.37 3.30
N LEU A 8 28.52 -1.48 3.91
CA LEU A 8 28.72 -1.63 5.35
C LEU A 8 30.21 -1.66 5.75
N ASP A 9 31.16 -1.37 4.85
CA ASP A 9 32.60 -1.45 5.15
C ASP A 9 33.04 -0.53 6.31
N GLY A 10 32.28 0.52 6.62
CA GLY A 10 32.53 1.42 7.75
C GLY A 10 31.76 1.08 9.03
N TRP A 11 31.01 -0.03 9.07
CA TRP A 11 30.16 -0.38 10.19
C TRP A 11 30.88 -1.33 11.15
N SER A 12 30.72 -1.09 12.46
CA SER A 12 31.17 -2.04 13.47
C SER A 12 30.35 -3.34 13.40
N PRO A 13 30.90 -4.48 13.89
CA PRO A 13 30.15 -5.74 13.94
C PRO A 13 28.80 -5.62 14.66
N GLU A 14 28.74 -4.81 15.72
CA GLU A 14 27.52 -4.53 16.48
C GLU A 14 26.50 -3.75 15.65
N GLN A 15 26.93 -2.72 14.92
CA GLN A 15 26.05 -1.97 14.02
C GLN A 15 25.48 -2.86 12.92
N VAL A 16 26.30 -3.76 12.35
CA VAL A 16 25.83 -4.70 11.34
C VAL A 16 24.83 -5.70 11.95
N ALA A 17 25.08 -6.18 13.18
CA ALA A 17 24.15 -7.06 13.88
C ALA A 17 22.81 -6.36 14.17
N LEU A 18 22.85 -5.10 14.62
CA LEU A 18 21.66 -4.28 14.84
C LEU A 18 20.89 -4.05 13.53
N GLY A 19 21.58 -3.71 12.44
CA GLY A 19 20.96 -3.54 11.13
C GLY A 19 20.27 -4.82 10.63
N ARG A 20 20.86 -5.99 10.87
CA ARG A 20 20.23 -7.28 10.57
C ARG A 20 18.97 -7.51 11.40
N ALA A 21 19.00 -7.20 12.69
CA ALA A 21 17.82 -7.32 13.55
C ALA A 21 16.69 -6.40 13.07
N TRP A 22 16.99 -5.14 12.74
CA TRP A 22 16.03 -4.21 12.16
C TRP A 22 15.43 -4.71 10.85
N ALA A 23 16.26 -5.22 9.93
CA ALA A 23 15.79 -5.78 8.67
C ALA A 23 14.89 -7.01 8.88
N ALA A 24 15.19 -7.85 9.87
CA ALA A 24 14.35 -8.98 10.25
C ALA A 24 13.00 -8.52 10.80
N THR A 25 13.00 -7.54 11.72
CA THR A 25 11.76 -6.95 12.26
C THR A 25 10.86 -6.42 11.16
N TRP A 26 11.39 -5.67 10.20
CA TRP A 26 10.60 -5.14 9.09
C TRP A 26 10.08 -6.24 8.16
N ARG A 27 10.85 -7.29 7.93
CA ARG A 27 10.42 -8.45 7.14
C ARG A 27 9.22 -9.15 7.78
N ASP A 28 9.22 -9.27 9.10
CA ASP A 28 8.14 -9.91 9.85
C ASP A 28 6.93 -8.99 10.04
N ALA A 29 7.16 -7.69 10.24
CA ALA A 29 6.11 -6.70 10.40
C ALA A 29 5.37 -6.40 9.09
N GLY A 30 6.07 -6.42 7.95
CA GLY A 30 5.53 -6.08 6.63
C GLY A 30 4.21 -6.78 6.30
N PRO A 31 4.13 -8.13 6.33
CA PRO A 31 2.89 -8.84 6.07
C PRO A 31 1.73 -8.49 7.02
N ARG A 32 2.04 -8.17 8.28
CA ARG A 32 1.02 -7.77 9.27
C ARG A 32 0.51 -6.36 9.00
N LEU A 33 1.40 -5.43 8.67
CA LEU A 33 1.03 -4.08 8.26
C LEU A 33 0.20 -4.09 6.97
N GLU A 34 0.52 -4.96 6.01
CA GLU A 34 -0.30 -5.14 4.81
C GLU A 34 -1.69 -5.70 5.11
N ALA A 35 -1.80 -6.62 6.07
CA ALA A 35 -3.10 -7.12 6.51
C ALA A 35 -3.94 -6.01 7.16
N ILE A 36 -3.33 -5.20 8.03
CA ILE A 36 -3.97 -4.02 8.67
C ILE A 36 -4.42 -3.04 7.59
N ARG A 37 -3.52 -2.63 6.70
CA ARG A 37 -3.81 -1.71 5.58
C ARG A 37 -5.00 -2.19 4.76
N ARG A 38 -5.05 -3.49 4.42
CA ARG A 38 -6.17 -4.06 3.65
C ARG A 38 -7.49 -4.04 4.41
N GLN A 39 -7.44 -4.23 5.73
CA GLN A 39 -8.64 -4.13 6.57
C GLN A 39 -9.13 -2.68 6.63
N GLU A 40 -8.23 -1.74 6.92
CA GLU A 40 -8.55 -0.31 6.95
C GLU A 40 -9.14 0.18 5.62
N LEU A 41 -8.60 -0.28 4.48
CA LEU A 41 -9.16 0.07 3.17
C LEU A 41 -10.57 -0.50 2.92
N ARG A 42 -10.92 -1.65 3.50
CA ARG A 42 -12.28 -2.22 3.40
C ARG A 42 -13.28 -1.45 4.26
N ASP A 43 -12.83 -0.97 5.40
CA ASP A 43 -13.67 -0.28 6.38
C ASP A 43 -13.71 1.25 6.14
N LEU A 44 -12.89 1.75 5.21
CA LEU A 44 -12.78 3.17 4.89
C LEU A 44 -14.08 3.71 4.26
N ASP A 45 -14.65 4.74 4.87
CA ASP A 45 -15.63 5.60 4.21
C ASP A 45 -14.93 6.48 3.15
N ALA A 46 -14.99 6.02 1.90
CA ALA A 46 -14.38 6.72 0.78
C ALA A 46 -14.99 8.13 0.55
N CYS A 47 -16.27 8.33 0.83
CA CYS A 47 -16.92 9.63 0.62
C CYS A 47 -16.45 10.67 1.65
N ALA A 48 -16.33 10.24 2.92
CA ALA A 48 -15.75 11.06 3.98
C ALA A 48 -14.28 11.38 3.70
N ALA A 49 -13.49 10.39 3.26
CA ALA A 49 -12.09 10.59 2.93
C ALA A 49 -11.88 11.58 1.77
N ILE A 50 -12.69 11.48 0.71
CA ILE A 50 -12.62 12.41 -0.42
C ILE A 50 -13.03 13.83 0.02
N SER A 51 -14.04 13.95 0.87
CA SER A 51 -14.46 15.25 1.43
C SER A 51 -13.33 15.98 2.17
N LEU A 52 -12.51 15.24 2.92
CA LEU A 52 -11.35 15.80 3.63
C LEU A 52 -10.25 16.30 2.67
N LEU A 53 -10.09 15.68 1.50
CA LEU A 53 -9.04 16.01 0.54
C LEU A 53 -9.47 17.06 -0.49
N CYS A 54 -10.73 17.01 -0.91
CA CYS A 54 -11.24 17.78 -2.05
C CYS A 54 -12.23 18.89 -1.64
N GLY A 55 -12.51 19.01 -0.34
CA GLY A 55 -13.49 19.95 0.20
C GLY A 55 -14.86 19.32 0.40
N THR A 56 -15.68 19.97 1.21
CA THR A 56 -17.02 19.49 1.57
C THR A 56 -17.96 19.50 0.37
N ALA A 57 -18.53 18.34 0.04
CA ALA A 57 -19.60 18.20 -0.94
C ALA A 57 -20.45 16.96 -0.63
N ASP A 58 -21.63 16.84 -1.24
CA ASP A 58 -22.41 15.60 -1.21
C ASP A 58 -21.88 14.62 -2.28
N TYR A 59 -21.12 13.62 -1.84
CA TYR A 59 -20.56 12.55 -2.68
C TYR A 59 -21.51 11.36 -2.84
N HIS A 60 -22.71 11.42 -2.26
CA HIS A 60 -23.76 10.43 -2.48
C HIS A 60 -24.71 10.84 -3.61
N GLN A 61 -24.56 12.04 -4.17
CA GLN A 61 -25.41 12.55 -5.25
C GLN A 61 -24.66 12.87 -6.55
N PRO A 62 -25.35 12.77 -7.72
CA PRO A 62 -24.81 13.22 -8.98
C PRO A 62 -24.39 14.71 -8.94
N PRO A 63 -23.32 15.10 -9.67
CA PRO A 63 -22.49 14.28 -10.55
C PRO A 63 -21.32 13.57 -9.83
N ARG A 64 -21.23 13.63 -8.50
CA ARG A 64 -20.07 13.17 -7.73
C ARG A 64 -20.18 11.74 -7.22
N VAL A 65 -21.40 11.20 -7.16
CA VAL A 65 -21.64 9.82 -6.74
C VAL A 65 -20.88 8.83 -7.62
N PRO A 66 -20.15 7.86 -7.04
CA PRO A 66 -19.51 6.81 -7.82
C PRO A 66 -20.53 6.04 -8.65
N ALA A 67 -20.33 5.98 -9.96
CA ALA A 67 -21.17 5.18 -10.83
C ALA A 67 -20.93 3.68 -10.57
N ALA A 68 -22.01 2.92 -10.37
CA ALA A 68 -21.95 1.46 -10.22
C ALA A 68 -21.42 0.75 -11.48
N THR A 69 -21.43 1.46 -12.61
CA THR A 69 -20.90 1.03 -13.90
C THR A 69 -20.03 2.15 -14.47
N SER A 70 -18.75 1.89 -14.63
CA SER A 70 -17.82 2.77 -15.35
C SER A 70 -16.82 1.92 -16.12
N GLY A 71 -16.13 2.51 -17.10
CA GLY A 71 -15.04 1.82 -17.81
C GLY A 71 -14.00 1.24 -16.85
N LEU A 72 -13.68 1.96 -15.77
CA LEU A 72 -12.74 1.51 -14.74
C LEU A 72 -13.25 0.29 -13.97
N ILE A 73 -14.53 0.28 -13.57
CA ILE A 73 -15.14 -0.88 -12.89
C ILE A 73 -15.14 -2.10 -13.82
N GLU A 74 -15.41 -1.91 -15.10
CA GLU A 74 -15.38 -3.02 -16.07
C GLU A 74 -13.96 -3.53 -16.32
N GLN A 75 -12.96 -2.64 -16.42
CA GLN A 75 -11.55 -3.03 -16.49
C GLN A 75 -11.12 -3.85 -15.27
N GLN A 76 -11.51 -3.43 -14.06
CA GLN A 76 -11.23 -4.20 -12.84
C GLN A 76 -11.85 -5.60 -12.88
N ARG A 77 -13.10 -5.74 -13.35
CA ARG A 77 -13.75 -7.05 -13.54
C ARG A 77 -13.00 -7.92 -14.54
N LEU A 78 -12.57 -7.35 -15.66
CA LEU A 78 -11.81 -8.08 -16.68
C LEU A 78 -10.45 -8.55 -16.14
N PHE A 79 -9.70 -7.69 -15.46
CA PHE A 79 -8.42 -8.09 -14.85
C PHE A 79 -8.60 -9.13 -13.75
N ALA A 80 -9.67 -9.06 -12.95
CA ALA A 80 -9.97 -10.09 -11.95
C ALA A 80 -10.21 -11.47 -12.61
N LYS A 81 -10.90 -11.51 -13.76
CA LYS A 81 -11.09 -12.76 -14.53
C LYS A 81 -9.79 -13.32 -15.10
N LEU A 82 -8.87 -12.44 -15.50
CA LEU A 82 -7.56 -12.83 -16.07
C LEU A 82 -6.56 -13.26 -15.00
N ARG A 83 -6.81 -12.92 -13.73
CA ARG A 83 -5.99 -13.34 -12.58
C ARG A 83 -6.27 -14.81 -12.25
N ARG A 84 -5.83 -15.72 -13.13
CA ARG A 84 -5.75 -17.15 -12.81
C ARG A 84 -4.72 -17.39 -11.69
N PRO A 85 -4.89 -18.44 -10.86
CA PRO A 85 -3.97 -18.79 -9.79
C PRO A 85 -2.56 -19.10 -10.29
#